data_AF-A0A950EFN9-F1
#
_entry.id   AF-A0A950EFN9-F1
#
_cell.length_a   1.000
_cell.length_b   1.000
_cell.length_c   1.000
_cell.angle_alpha   90.00
_cell.angle_beta   90.00
_cell.angle_gamma   90.00
#
_symmetry.space_group_name_H-M   'P 1'
#
loop_
_entity.id
_entity.type
_entity.pdbx_description
1 polymer ?
#
loop_
_entity_poly.entity_id
_entity_poly.type
_entity_poly.pdbx_seq_one_letter_code
_entity_poly.pdbx_strand_id
1 'polypeptide(L)'
;MRKTATSVTTATTSAAPHEGGAAPDLWERLAAPFAAEEVRSRRGPRGDLRYITARTARRRLNEVVGPSHWSCRIEPADRWVRCSLTIILPDGKAVTREAVGGYPNMPEEEDRVKGGDSDAFKRACVLFGIGEYLYGDEPAEPVEPRPTSNGDGRGEPRNVPRDRISFSNSREFFGWLKDHGHLGLAEEIGDREDFPTKIIHWSPEQIDLATVEILARAGHR
;
A
#
# COMPACT_ATOMS: atom_id res chain seq x y z
N MET A 1 42.88 50.53 -53.45
CA MET A 1 41.65 50.08 -52.75
C MET A 1 42.07 49.11 -51.65
N ARG A 2 42.19 49.58 -50.40
CA ARG A 2 42.55 48.77 -49.22
C ARG A 2 41.26 48.43 -48.49
N LYS A 3 40.96 47.15 -48.27
CA LYS A 3 39.83 46.70 -47.42
C LYS A 3 40.34 46.57 -45.99
N THR A 4 39.89 47.47 -45.12
CA THR A 4 40.04 47.41 -43.66
C THR A 4 38.95 46.48 -43.13
N ALA A 5 39.33 45.40 -42.46
CA ALA A 5 38.41 44.55 -41.72
C ALA A 5 38.38 45.01 -40.25
N THR A 6 37.20 45.46 -39.79
CA THR A 6 36.95 45.79 -38.38
C THR A 6 36.57 44.51 -37.64
N SER A 7 37.44 44.03 -36.76
CA SER A 7 37.12 42.95 -35.82
C SER A 7 36.42 43.53 -34.59
N VAL A 8 35.21 43.08 -34.31
CA VAL A 8 34.52 43.36 -33.04
C VAL A 8 34.78 42.17 -32.11
N THR A 9 35.51 42.45 -31.04
CA THR A 9 35.74 41.53 -29.91
C THR A 9 34.56 41.64 -28.96
N THR A 10 33.73 40.60 -28.84
CA THR A 10 32.76 40.48 -27.75
C THR A 10 33.37 39.64 -26.64
N ALA A 11 33.52 40.26 -25.46
CA ALA A 11 34.04 39.65 -24.26
C ALA A 11 33.07 38.58 -23.72
N THR A 12 33.54 37.34 -23.62
CA THR A 12 32.90 36.29 -22.82
C THR A 12 33.08 36.66 -21.35
N THR A 13 32.00 37.10 -20.70
CA THR A 13 31.97 37.21 -19.24
C THR A 13 31.95 35.79 -18.67
N SER A 14 33.09 35.39 -18.11
CA SER A 14 33.24 34.18 -17.30
C SER A 14 32.45 34.37 -16.01
N ALA A 15 31.34 33.64 -15.88
CA ALA A 15 30.74 33.38 -14.59
C ALA A 15 31.53 32.21 -13.95
N ALA A 16 31.99 32.44 -12.73
CA ALA A 16 32.74 31.50 -11.92
C ALA A 16 31.98 30.16 -11.73
N PRO A 17 32.68 29.03 -11.57
CA PRO A 17 32.05 27.76 -11.28
C PRO A 17 31.41 27.82 -9.89
N HIS A 18 30.08 27.70 -9.82
CA HIS A 18 29.42 27.37 -8.56
C HIS A 18 29.89 25.98 -8.14
N GLU A 19 30.48 25.91 -6.95
CA GLU A 19 31.04 24.70 -6.35
C GLU A 19 30.00 23.56 -6.37
N GLY A 20 30.41 22.45 -7.01
CA GLY A 20 29.54 21.33 -7.33
C GLY A 20 29.21 20.47 -6.12
N GLY A 21 27.92 20.34 -5.83
CA GLY A 21 27.40 19.07 -5.33
C GLY A 21 27.37 18.09 -6.51
N ALA A 22 28.18 17.03 -6.45
CA ALA A 22 28.08 15.94 -7.42
C ALA A 22 26.63 15.46 -7.44
N ALA A 23 26.03 15.32 -8.63
CA ALA A 23 24.69 14.76 -8.75
C ALA A 23 24.67 13.40 -8.05
N PRO A 24 23.63 13.09 -7.25
CA PRO A 24 23.56 11.84 -6.51
C PRO A 24 23.74 10.63 -7.44
N ASP A 25 24.40 9.59 -6.93
CA ASP A 25 24.65 8.36 -7.70
C ASP A 25 23.32 7.74 -8.16
N LEU A 26 23.36 6.96 -9.24
CA LEU A 26 22.15 6.33 -9.79
C LEU A 26 21.34 5.60 -8.72
N TRP A 27 22.00 4.84 -7.84
CA TRP A 27 21.34 4.06 -6.81
C TRP A 27 20.71 4.95 -5.74
N GLU A 28 21.36 6.06 -5.39
CA GLU A 28 20.80 7.06 -4.47
C GLU A 28 19.55 7.72 -5.05
N ARG A 29 19.55 8.05 -6.34
CA ARG A 29 18.38 8.62 -7.04
C ARG A 29 17.21 7.63 -7.06
N LEU A 30 17.48 6.33 -7.25
CA LEU A 30 16.45 5.30 -7.19
C LEU A 30 15.91 5.14 -5.76
N ALA A 31 16.78 5.16 -4.75
CA ALA A 31 16.45 4.96 -3.35
C ALA A 31 15.87 6.20 -2.64
N ALA A 32 15.93 7.37 -3.27
CA ALA A 32 15.48 8.64 -2.68
C ALA A 32 14.06 8.53 -2.07
N PRO A 33 13.80 9.14 -0.90
CA PRO A 33 12.47 9.13 -0.29
C PRO A 33 11.39 9.63 -1.25
N PHE A 34 10.15 9.19 -1.03
CA PHE A 34 8.98 9.69 -1.77
C PHE A 34 8.36 10.85 -1.01
N ALA A 35 7.67 11.73 -1.73
CA ALA A 35 6.87 12.77 -1.08
C ALA A 35 5.77 12.12 -0.23
N ALA A 36 5.38 12.74 0.88
CA ALA A 36 4.46 12.15 1.84
C ALA A 36 3.11 11.77 1.20
N GLU A 37 2.65 12.56 0.23
CA GLU A 37 1.43 12.35 -0.55
C GLU A 37 1.51 11.17 -1.54
N GLU A 38 2.71 10.72 -1.90
CA GLU A 38 2.93 9.55 -2.75
C GLU A 38 2.98 8.25 -1.95
N VAL A 39 3.19 8.36 -0.63
CA VAL A 39 3.20 7.25 0.32
C VAL A 39 1.80 7.04 0.85
N ARG A 40 1.28 5.83 0.64
CA ARG A 40 -0.03 5.40 1.14
C ARG A 40 0.14 4.58 2.41
N SER A 41 -0.89 4.59 3.23
CA SER A 41 -0.97 3.75 4.43
C SER A 41 -2.21 2.88 4.35
N ARG A 42 -2.10 1.64 4.83
CA ARG A 42 -3.25 0.75 5.04
C ARG A 42 -3.09 0.02 6.36
N ARG A 43 -4.20 -0.23 7.04
CA ARG A 43 -4.19 -1.03 8.27
C ARG A 43 -3.83 -2.47 7.94
N GLY A 44 -2.75 -2.96 8.54
CA GLY A 44 -2.31 -4.35 8.45
C GLY A 44 -2.58 -5.11 9.75
N PRO A 45 -2.41 -6.45 9.74
CA PRO A 45 -2.59 -7.28 10.94
C PRO A 45 -1.63 -6.93 12.10
N ARG A 46 -0.49 -6.31 11.79
CA ARG A 46 0.57 -5.96 12.74
C ARG A 46 0.79 -4.44 12.87
N GLY A 47 -0.21 -3.65 12.49
CA GLY A 47 -0.12 -2.19 12.46
C GLY A 47 -0.20 -1.62 11.05
N ASP A 48 -0.01 -0.31 10.94
CA ASP A 48 -0.13 0.41 9.68
C ASP A 48 1.05 0.09 8.74
N LEU A 49 0.71 -0.39 7.54
CA LEU A 49 1.66 -0.68 6.49
C LEU A 49 1.74 0.51 5.54
N ARG A 50 2.94 1.09 5.42
CA ARG A 50 3.24 2.13 4.43
C ARG A 50 3.67 1.50 3.11
N TYR A 51 3.22 2.05 2.00
CA TYR A 51 3.54 1.54 0.67
C TYR A 51 3.37 2.61 -0.41
N ILE A 52 4.09 2.44 -1.52
CA ILE A 52 3.84 3.19 -2.76
C ILE A 52 3.02 2.36 -3.74
N THR A 53 2.37 3.03 -4.70
CA THR A 53 1.69 2.34 -5.80
C THR A 53 2.68 1.86 -6.86
N ALA A 54 2.30 0.86 -7.66
CA ALA A 54 3.08 0.45 -8.82
C ALA A 54 3.30 1.61 -9.82
N ARG A 55 2.34 2.54 -9.94
CA ARG A 55 2.46 3.74 -10.78
C ARG A 55 3.56 4.67 -10.27
N THR A 56 3.65 4.84 -8.95
CA THR A 56 4.67 5.65 -8.29
C THR A 56 6.07 5.06 -8.51
N ALA A 57 6.24 3.74 -8.30
CA ALA A 57 7.50 3.05 -8.56
C ALA A 57 7.92 3.14 -10.05
N ARG A 58 6.97 2.94 -10.97
CA ARG A 58 7.20 3.08 -12.41
C ARG A 58 7.62 4.50 -12.80
N ARG A 59 7.00 5.53 -12.21
CA ARG A 59 7.40 6.92 -12.43
C ARG A 59 8.83 7.17 -11.99
N ARG A 60 9.24 6.67 -10.82
CA ARG A 60 10.64 6.77 -10.35
C ARG A 60 11.61 6.15 -11.35
N LEU A 61 11.33 4.96 -11.88
CA LEU A 61 12.16 4.33 -12.91
C LEU A 61 12.26 5.22 -14.16
N ASN A 62 11.12 5.69 -14.67
CA ASN A 62 11.08 6.56 -15.84
C ASN A 62 11.85 7.88 -15.64
N GLU A 63 11.73 8.48 -14.45
CA GLU A 63 12.38 9.76 -14.11
C GLU A 63 13.89 9.59 -13.89
N VAL A 64 14.33 8.45 -13.33
CA VAL A 64 15.74 8.25 -12.96
C VAL A 64 16.58 7.66 -14.10
N VAL A 65 16.10 6.58 -14.73
CA VAL A 65 16.84 5.86 -15.79
C VAL A 65 16.28 6.12 -17.19
N GLY A 66 15.03 6.60 -17.31
CA GLY A 66 14.36 6.78 -18.59
C GLY A 66 13.56 5.54 -19.02
N PRO A 67 12.40 5.71 -19.68
CA PRO A 67 11.48 4.61 -20.00
C PRO A 67 12.06 3.54 -20.95
N SER A 68 13.10 3.87 -21.72
CA SER A 68 13.79 2.95 -22.63
C SER A 68 14.90 2.13 -21.96
N HIS A 69 15.25 2.45 -20.70
CA HIS A 69 16.39 1.85 -19.99
C HIS A 69 15.97 0.89 -18.87
N TRP A 70 14.71 0.48 -18.85
CA TRP A 70 14.27 -0.60 -17.96
C TRP A 70 13.19 -1.43 -18.63
N SER A 71 13.07 -2.68 -18.19
CA SER A 71 11.98 -3.57 -18.59
C SER A 71 11.63 -4.49 -17.43
N CYS A 72 10.38 -4.96 -17.39
CA CYS A 72 9.97 -6.01 -16.45
C CYS A 72 9.29 -7.15 -17.19
N ARG A 73 9.57 -8.38 -16.77
CA ARG A 73 8.85 -9.58 -17.20
C ARG A 73 8.03 -10.11 -16.03
N ILE A 74 6.74 -10.36 -16.27
CA ILE A 74 5.81 -10.94 -15.32
C ILE A 74 5.58 -12.40 -15.68
N GLU A 75 5.81 -13.30 -14.73
CA GLU A 75 5.65 -14.74 -14.90
C GLU A 75 4.71 -15.28 -13.81
N PRO A 76 3.45 -15.56 -14.14
CA PRO A 76 2.49 -16.10 -13.18
C PRO A 76 2.88 -17.54 -12.78
N ALA A 77 2.68 -17.86 -11.51
CA ALA A 77 2.73 -19.22 -10.96
C ALA A 77 1.44 -19.49 -10.15
N ASP A 78 1.33 -20.68 -9.56
CA ASP A 78 0.10 -21.13 -8.88
C ASP A 78 -0.30 -20.23 -7.69
N ARG A 79 0.65 -19.91 -6.81
CA ARG A 79 0.38 -19.15 -5.57
C ARG A 79 1.02 -17.76 -5.52
N TRP A 80 1.80 -17.42 -6.52
CA TRP A 80 2.58 -16.19 -6.58
C TRP A 80 2.82 -15.81 -8.04
N VAL A 81 3.33 -14.62 -8.26
CA VAL A 81 3.80 -14.16 -9.56
C VAL A 81 5.20 -13.59 -9.41
N ARG A 82 6.10 -13.94 -10.34
CA ARG A 82 7.48 -13.42 -10.37
C ARG A 82 7.51 -12.20 -11.26
N CYS A 83 8.23 -11.17 -10.80
CA CYS A 83 8.65 -10.07 -11.63
C CYS A 83 10.18 -10.08 -11.74
N SER A 84 10.69 -10.15 -12.96
CA SER A 84 12.11 -9.94 -13.27
C SER A 84 12.27 -8.52 -13.81
N LEU A 85 12.84 -7.62 -13.02
CA LEU A 85 13.06 -6.21 -13.37
C LEU A 85 14.51 -6.01 -13.79
N THR A 86 14.70 -5.50 -15.00
CA THR A 86 16.01 -5.21 -15.58
C THR A 86 16.19 -3.71 -15.76
N ILE A 87 17.33 -3.17 -15.31
CA ILE A 87 17.76 -1.79 -15.54
C ILE A 87 19.03 -1.81 -16.40
N ILE A 88 19.05 -0.98 -17.44
CA ILE A 88 20.23 -0.74 -18.28
C ILE A 88 20.99 0.45 -17.70
N LEU A 89 22.23 0.22 -17.29
CA LEU A 89 23.10 1.22 -16.70
C LEU A 89 23.66 2.19 -17.76
N PRO A 90 24.19 3.36 -17.35
CA PRO A 90 24.83 4.31 -18.27
C PRO A 90 26.00 3.72 -19.07
N ASP A 91 26.69 2.71 -18.54
CA ASP A 91 27.76 1.98 -19.22
C ASP A 91 27.26 0.87 -20.18
N GLY A 92 25.93 0.75 -20.33
CA GLY A 92 25.26 -0.23 -21.20
C GLY A 92 25.07 -1.61 -20.55
N LYS A 93 25.57 -1.86 -19.34
CA LYS A 93 25.36 -3.15 -18.67
C LYS A 93 23.92 -3.28 -18.20
N ALA A 94 23.38 -4.50 -18.27
CA ALA A 94 22.07 -4.83 -17.73
C ALA A 94 22.20 -5.43 -16.32
N VAL A 95 21.39 -4.94 -15.38
CA VAL A 95 21.24 -5.52 -14.04
C VAL A 95 19.80 -5.98 -13.88
N THR A 96 19.61 -7.27 -13.63
CA THR A 96 18.29 -7.87 -13.39
C THR A 96 18.16 -8.30 -11.93
N ARG A 97 17.03 -7.96 -11.30
CA ARG A 97 16.65 -8.45 -9.98
C ARG A 97 15.24 -9.00 -10.02
N GLU A 98 15.00 -10.06 -9.26
CA GLU A 98 13.74 -10.79 -9.31
C GLU A 98 13.08 -10.82 -7.94
N ALA A 99 11.77 -10.63 -7.91
CA ALA A 99 10.98 -10.79 -6.70
C ALA A 99 9.64 -11.47 -7.00
N VAL A 100 9.07 -12.11 -5.98
CA VAL A 100 7.75 -12.72 -6.04
C VAL A 100 6.72 -11.85 -5.32
N GLY A 101 5.55 -11.68 -5.91
CA GLY A 101 4.37 -11.07 -5.32
C GLY A 101 3.31 -12.12 -5.01
N GLY A 102 2.55 -11.89 -3.95
CA GLY A 102 1.45 -12.78 -3.56
C GLY A 102 0.14 -12.36 -4.22
N TYR A 103 -0.68 -13.33 -4.62
CA TYR A 103 -2.04 -13.03 -5.04
C TYR A 103 -2.88 -12.59 -3.83
N PRO A 104 -3.51 -11.41 -3.86
CA PRO A 104 -4.41 -11.01 -2.79
C PRO A 104 -5.67 -11.87 -2.79
N ASN A 105 -6.31 -12.00 -1.64
CA ASN A 105 -7.59 -12.70 -1.53
C ASN A 105 -8.72 -11.76 -2.00
N MET A 106 -8.92 -11.70 -3.32
CA MET A 106 -9.97 -10.94 -3.99
C MET A 106 -10.98 -11.92 -4.63
N PRO A 107 -12.28 -11.59 -4.65
CA PRO A 107 -13.31 -12.43 -5.28
C PRO A 107 -13.10 -12.57 -6.79
N GLU A 108 -12.75 -11.47 -7.44
CA GLU A 108 -12.57 -11.38 -8.89
C GLU A 108 -11.15 -11.81 -9.28
N GLU A 109 -11.04 -12.80 -10.16
CA GLU A 109 -9.75 -13.32 -10.62
C GLU A 109 -8.90 -12.24 -11.29
N GLU A 110 -9.52 -11.33 -12.06
CA GLU A 110 -8.83 -10.24 -12.73
C GLU A 110 -8.16 -9.28 -11.73
N ASP A 111 -8.86 -8.93 -10.64
CA ASP A 111 -8.32 -8.06 -9.59
C ASP A 111 -7.25 -8.77 -8.76
N ARG A 112 -7.41 -10.08 -8.56
CA ARG A 112 -6.38 -10.94 -7.96
C ARG A 112 -5.09 -10.94 -8.78
N VAL A 113 -5.17 -11.17 -10.09
CA VAL A 113 -3.99 -11.19 -10.98
C VAL A 113 -3.32 -9.82 -11.00
N LYS A 114 -4.07 -8.74 -11.26
CA LYS A 114 -3.54 -7.36 -11.25
C LYS A 114 -2.89 -6.99 -9.92
N GLY A 115 -3.47 -7.44 -8.82
CA GLY A 115 -2.95 -7.24 -7.48
C GLY A 115 -1.60 -7.95 -7.28
N GLY A 116 -1.50 -9.21 -7.70
CA GLY A 116 -0.26 -9.98 -7.68
C GLY A 116 0.84 -9.34 -8.53
N ASP A 117 0.54 -8.98 -9.78
CA ASP A 117 1.50 -8.37 -10.70
C ASP A 117 2.06 -7.07 -10.13
N SER A 118 1.16 -6.24 -9.58
CA SER A 118 1.53 -4.98 -8.92
C SER A 118 2.40 -5.21 -7.68
N ASP A 119 2.14 -6.27 -6.92
CA ASP A 119 2.93 -6.62 -5.75
C ASP A 119 4.33 -7.09 -6.14
N ALA A 120 4.44 -8.02 -7.10
CA ALA A 120 5.72 -8.52 -7.61
C ALA A 120 6.57 -7.40 -8.20
N PHE A 121 5.97 -6.52 -9.01
CA PHE A 121 6.67 -5.38 -9.59
C PHE A 121 7.24 -4.44 -8.52
N LYS A 122 6.42 -4.05 -7.53
CA LYS A 122 6.91 -3.20 -6.42
C LYS A 122 8.02 -3.88 -5.63
N ARG A 123 7.91 -5.18 -5.37
CA ARG A 123 8.94 -5.94 -4.64
C ARG A 123 10.24 -6.06 -5.43
N ALA A 124 10.17 -6.18 -6.75
CA ALA A 124 11.37 -6.14 -7.61
C ALA A 124 12.01 -4.73 -7.61
N CYS A 125 11.20 -3.67 -7.57
CA CYS A 125 11.69 -2.28 -7.44
C CYS A 125 12.43 -2.05 -6.12
N VAL A 126 11.97 -2.63 -5.00
CA VAL A 126 12.63 -2.55 -3.69
C VAL A 126 14.05 -3.07 -3.75
N LEU A 127 14.31 -4.13 -4.52
CA LEU A 127 15.67 -4.64 -4.67
C LEU A 127 16.62 -3.64 -5.34
N PHE A 128 16.12 -2.60 -6.01
CA PHE A 128 16.93 -1.49 -6.53
C PHE A 128 16.90 -0.25 -5.63
N GLY A 129 16.44 -0.39 -4.38
CA GLY A 129 16.31 0.68 -3.38
C GLY A 129 14.98 1.44 -3.43
N ILE A 130 14.16 1.26 -4.47
CA ILE A 130 12.94 2.04 -4.68
C ILE A 130 11.90 1.70 -3.60
N GLY A 131 11.71 2.61 -2.66
CA GLY A 131 10.76 2.43 -1.55
C GLY A 131 11.20 1.38 -0.53
N GLU A 132 12.48 0.99 -0.53
CA GLU A 132 13.04 0.03 0.44
C GLU A 132 12.88 0.52 1.88
N TYR A 133 13.06 1.81 2.13
CA TYR A 133 12.87 2.42 3.46
C TYR A 133 11.45 2.25 4.03
N LEU A 134 10.46 1.89 3.19
CA LEU A 134 9.09 1.62 3.62
C LEU A 134 8.92 0.20 4.20
N TYR A 135 9.90 -0.68 4.00
CA TYR A 135 9.91 -2.07 4.48
C TYR A 135 10.64 -2.24 5.83
N GLY A 136 10.98 -1.14 6.50
CA GLY A 136 11.97 -1.11 7.59
C GLY A 136 11.82 -2.13 8.72
N ASP A 137 12.99 -2.52 9.24
CA ASP A 137 13.22 -3.18 10.54
C ASP A 137 13.37 -2.19 11.71
N GLU A 138 13.15 -0.89 11.47
CA GLU A 138 13.14 0.10 12.55
C GLU A 138 12.03 -0.28 13.56
N PRO A 139 12.33 -0.32 14.88
CA PRO A 139 11.28 -0.53 15.87
C PRO A 139 10.24 0.54 15.60
N ALA A 140 8.98 0.12 15.42
CA ALA A 140 7.88 1.03 15.22
C ALA A 140 8.02 2.15 16.25
N GLU A 141 8.35 3.37 15.80
CA GLU A 141 8.20 4.58 16.60
C GLU A 141 6.88 4.41 17.34
N PRO A 142 6.85 4.47 18.69
CA PRO A 142 5.62 4.26 19.43
C PRO A 142 4.64 5.28 18.88
N VAL A 143 3.68 4.76 18.10
CA VAL A 143 2.65 5.59 17.50
C VAL A 143 1.87 6.07 18.72
N GLU A 144 2.09 7.32 19.13
CA GLU A 144 1.16 7.96 20.05
C GLU A 144 -0.21 7.71 19.46
N PRO A 145 -1.16 7.13 20.22
CA PRO A 145 -2.46 6.78 19.69
C PRO A 145 -3.04 8.07 19.12
N ARG A 146 -3.00 8.20 17.78
CA ARG A 146 -3.65 9.31 17.12
C ARG A 146 -5.10 9.21 17.55
N PRO A 147 -5.73 10.30 18.01
CA PRO A 147 -7.14 10.28 18.28
C PRO A 147 -7.80 9.71 17.03
N THR A 148 -8.43 8.55 17.17
CA THR A 148 -9.21 7.97 16.09
C THR A 148 -10.20 9.05 15.72
N SER A 149 -10.09 9.60 14.50
CA SER A 149 -11.07 10.52 13.98
C SER A 149 -12.35 9.70 13.78
N ASN A 150 -13.08 9.56 14.88
CA ASN A 150 -14.48 9.24 14.87
C ASN A 150 -15.17 10.41 14.17
N GLY A 151 -15.55 10.18 12.91
CA GLY A 151 -16.55 10.96 12.20
C GLY A 151 -16.04 12.14 11.37
N ASP A 152 -16.14 11.97 10.05
CA ASP A 152 -16.60 12.97 9.06
C ASP A 152 -16.90 12.15 7.79
N GLY A 153 -18.13 11.84 7.36
CA GLY A 153 -19.35 12.63 7.40
C GLY A 153 -19.80 12.91 5.96
N ARG A 154 -20.27 11.89 5.21
CA ARG A 154 -21.14 12.06 4.03
C ARG A 154 -22.06 10.86 3.83
N GLY A 155 -23.23 10.96 4.45
CA GLY A 155 -24.39 10.07 4.35
C GLY A 155 -25.34 10.43 5.49
N GLU A 156 -26.59 10.77 5.15
CA GLU A 156 -27.63 11.39 5.99
C GLU A 156 -27.74 10.97 7.47
N PRO A 157 -28.29 11.84 8.35
CA PRO A 157 -28.42 11.53 9.76
C PRO A 157 -29.51 10.47 9.97
N ARG A 158 -29.11 9.20 10.04
CA ARG A 158 -29.93 8.18 10.71
C ARG A 158 -29.76 8.38 12.21
N ASN A 159 -30.83 8.88 12.81
CA ASN A 159 -31.03 8.94 14.24
C ASN A 159 -30.98 7.51 14.81
N VAL A 160 -29.82 7.06 15.28
CA VAL A 160 -29.66 5.78 15.98
C VAL A 160 -29.07 6.06 17.37
N PRO A 161 -29.73 5.65 18.46
CA PRO A 161 -29.23 5.80 19.83
C PRO A 161 -27.82 5.21 20.01
N ARG A 162 -26.99 5.86 20.84
CA ARG A 162 -25.53 5.67 21.02
C ARG A 162 -25.13 4.47 21.90
N ASP A 163 -26.01 3.50 22.06
CA ASP A 163 -25.91 2.41 23.04
C ASP A 163 -25.81 1.02 22.38
N ARG A 164 -25.68 0.94 21.05
CA ARG A 164 -25.67 -0.32 20.32
C ARG A 164 -24.28 -0.65 19.77
N ILE A 165 -23.68 -1.72 20.28
CA ILE A 165 -22.55 -2.40 19.61
C ILE A 165 -23.05 -2.82 18.23
N SER A 166 -22.36 -2.39 17.18
CA SER A 166 -22.65 -2.74 15.79
C SER A 166 -21.37 -3.17 15.10
N PHE A 167 -21.45 -4.19 14.26
CA PHE A 167 -20.30 -4.77 13.56
C PHE A 167 -20.44 -4.53 12.06
N SER A 168 -19.37 -4.09 11.42
CA SER A 168 -19.41 -3.72 9.99
C SER A 168 -19.42 -4.96 9.08
N ASN A 169 -19.07 -6.14 9.61
CA ASN A 169 -19.06 -7.42 8.89
C ASN A 169 -18.98 -8.60 9.87
N SER A 170 -19.23 -9.80 9.35
CA SER A 170 -19.25 -11.06 10.12
C SER A 170 -17.88 -11.43 10.72
N ARG A 171 -16.77 -10.88 10.20
CA ARG A 171 -15.42 -11.12 10.75
C ARG A 171 -15.16 -10.32 12.01
N GLU A 172 -15.61 -9.06 12.07
CA GLU A 172 -15.58 -8.24 13.27
C GLU A 172 -16.45 -8.84 14.37
N PHE A 173 -17.67 -9.24 14.02
CA PHE A 173 -18.57 -9.95 14.94
C PHE A 173 -17.93 -11.24 15.49
N PHE A 174 -17.38 -12.08 14.62
CA PHE A 174 -16.70 -13.32 15.04
C PHE A 174 -15.51 -13.07 15.97
N GLY A 175 -14.72 -12.03 15.70
CA GLY A 175 -13.63 -11.61 16.60
C GLY A 175 -14.14 -11.24 17.98
N TRP A 176 -15.18 -10.41 18.04
CA TRP A 176 -15.82 -10.02 19.29
C TRP A 176 -16.37 -11.21 20.08
N LEU A 177 -17.06 -12.14 19.41
CA LEU A 177 -17.56 -13.37 20.04
C LEU A 177 -16.45 -14.19 20.69
N LYS A 178 -15.31 -14.30 20.03
CA LYS A 178 -14.16 -15.04 20.55
C LYS A 178 -13.55 -14.33 21.77
N ASP A 179 -13.38 -13.02 21.69
CA ASP A 179 -12.74 -12.22 22.73
C ASP A 179 -13.59 -12.15 24.02
N HIS A 180 -14.92 -12.25 23.90
CA HIS A 180 -15.85 -12.17 25.02
C HIS A 180 -16.43 -13.54 25.44
N GLY A 181 -16.00 -14.63 24.79
CA GLY A 181 -16.47 -15.99 25.12
C GLY A 181 -17.94 -16.24 24.77
N HIS A 182 -18.47 -15.57 23.75
CA HIS A 182 -19.87 -15.64 23.33
C HIS A 182 -20.13 -16.59 22.14
N LEU A 183 -19.11 -17.32 21.66
CA LEU A 183 -19.26 -18.25 20.53
C LEU A 183 -20.40 -19.26 20.72
N GLY A 184 -20.50 -19.87 21.90
CA GLY A 184 -21.58 -20.83 22.19
C GLY A 184 -22.98 -20.19 22.21
N LEU A 185 -23.08 -18.94 22.67
CA LEU A 185 -24.36 -18.20 22.64
C LEU A 185 -24.75 -17.83 21.21
N ALA A 186 -23.79 -17.45 20.37
CA ALA A 186 -24.04 -17.18 18.97
C ALA A 186 -24.48 -18.44 18.22
N GLU A 187 -23.82 -19.58 18.44
CA GLU A 187 -24.24 -20.87 17.84
C GLU A 187 -25.67 -21.25 18.25
N GLU A 188 -26.01 -21.13 19.54
CA GLU A 188 -27.36 -21.38 20.04
C GLU A 188 -28.42 -20.48 19.38
N ILE A 189 -28.14 -19.17 19.27
CA ILE A 189 -29.04 -18.22 18.63
C ILE A 189 -29.18 -18.53 17.13
N GLY A 190 -28.07 -18.85 16.47
CA GLY A 190 -28.06 -19.19 15.05
C GLY A 190 -28.89 -20.42 14.73
N ASP A 191 -28.76 -21.48 15.53
CA ASP A 191 -29.55 -22.70 15.37
C ASP A 191 -31.04 -22.45 15.63
N ARG A 192 -31.38 -21.59 16.59
CA ARG A 192 -32.77 -21.29 16.94
C ARG A 192 -33.47 -20.42 15.89
N GLU A 193 -32.77 -19.45 15.33
CA GLU A 193 -33.31 -18.49 14.35
C GLU A 193 -33.10 -18.94 12.89
N ASP A 194 -32.63 -20.18 12.67
CA ASP A 194 -32.35 -20.78 11.35
C ASP A 194 -31.36 -19.96 10.49
N PHE A 195 -30.27 -19.51 11.14
CA PHE A 195 -29.19 -18.78 10.46
C PHE A 195 -28.24 -19.72 9.73
N PRO A 196 -27.42 -19.22 8.78
CA PRO A 196 -26.38 -20.02 8.16
C PRO A 196 -25.45 -20.66 9.19
N THR A 197 -25.11 -21.94 9.01
CA THR A 197 -24.31 -22.73 9.97
C THR A 197 -22.94 -22.09 10.31
N LYS A 198 -22.34 -21.36 9.36
CA LYS A 198 -21.09 -20.64 9.62
C LYS A 198 -21.38 -19.17 9.88
N ILE A 199 -20.97 -18.68 11.05
CA ILE A 199 -21.12 -17.27 11.48
C ILE A 199 -20.55 -16.27 10.46
N ILE A 200 -19.50 -16.65 9.73
CA ILE A 200 -18.91 -15.83 8.66
C ILE A 200 -19.84 -15.57 7.46
N HIS A 201 -20.97 -16.28 7.38
CA HIS A 201 -21.99 -16.11 6.33
C HIS A 201 -23.25 -15.40 6.83
N TRP A 202 -23.26 -14.93 8.08
CA TRP A 202 -24.39 -14.20 8.63
C TRP A 202 -24.49 -12.80 8.02
N SER A 203 -25.72 -12.39 7.71
CA SER A 203 -26.02 -11.05 7.22
C SER A 203 -25.87 -10.01 8.35
N PRO A 204 -25.73 -8.71 8.01
CA PRO A 204 -25.69 -7.64 9.00
C PRO A 204 -26.89 -7.66 9.96
N GLU A 205 -28.09 -7.96 9.46
CA GLU A 205 -29.31 -8.03 10.26
C GLU A 205 -29.28 -9.21 11.26
N GLN A 206 -28.75 -10.36 10.84
CA GLN A 206 -28.57 -11.54 11.68
C GLN A 206 -27.54 -11.28 12.79
N ILE A 207 -26.45 -10.59 12.44
CA ILE A 207 -25.42 -10.15 13.39
C ILE A 207 -26.01 -9.19 14.42
N ASP A 208 -26.79 -8.21 13.98
CA ASP A 208 -27.43 -7.22 14.85
C ASP A 208 -28.43 -7.85 15.81
N LEU A 209 -29.19 -8.86 15.35
CA LEU A 209 -30.14 -9.61 16.19
C LEU A 209 -29.40 -10.41 17.27
N ALA A 210 -28.40 -11.19 16.86
CA ALA A 210 -27.63 -12.01 17.79
C ALA A 210 -26.85 -11.14 18.79
N THR A 211 -26.31 -10.00 18.36
CA THR A 211 -25.59 -9.07 19.25
C THR A 211 -26.48 -8.56 20.37
N VAL A 212 -27.70 -8.13 20.06
CA VAL A 212 -28.64 -7.62 21.06
C VAL A 212 -28.98 -8.70 22.08
N GLU A 213 -29.23 -9.92 21.62
CA GLU A 213 -29.58 -11.02 22.52
C GLU A 213 -28.40 -11.47 23.38
N ILE A 214 -27.19 -11.54 22.81
CA ILE A 214 -25.98 -11.87 23.57
C ILE A 214 -25.75 -10.84 24.68
N LEU A 215 -25.89 -9.54 24.39
CA LEU A 215 -25.74 -8.49 25.39
C LEU A 215 -26.80 -8.60 26.51
N ALA A 216 -28.05 -8.88 26.14
CA ALA A 216 -29.12 -9.09 27.10
C ALA A 216 -28.87 -10.30 28.01
N ARG A 217 -28.31 -11.39 27.49
CA ARG A 217 -27.99 -12.62 28.25
C ARG A 217 -26.69 -12.52 29.05
N ALA A 218 -25.69 -11.79 28.55
CA ALA A 218 -24.39 -11.62 29.19
C ALA A 218 -24.39 -10.55 30.30
N GLY A 219 -25.49 -9.79 30.46
CA GLY A 219 -25.62 -8.78 31.52
C GLY A 219 -24.82 -7.50 31.28
N HIS A 220 -24.38 -7.26 30.04
CA HIS A 220 -23.76 -6.00 29.62
C HIS A 220 -24.88 -4.97 29.40
N ARG A 221 -25.18 -4.13 30.41
CA ARG A 221 -26.00 -2.92 30.26
C ARG A 221 -25.15 -1.72 29.91
#